data_AF-K1TLW6-F1
#
_entry.id   AF-K1TLW6-F1
#
_cell.length_a   1.000
_cell.length_b   1.000
_cell.length_c   1.000
_cell.angle_alpha   90.00
_cell.angle_beta   90.00
_cell.angle_gamma   90.00
#
_symmetry.space_group_name_H-M   'P 1'
#
loop_
_entity.id
_entity.type
_entity.pdbx_description
1 polymer ?
#
loop_
_entity_poly.entity_id
_entity_poly.type
_entity_poly.pdbx_seq_one_letter_code
_entity_poly.pdbx_strand_id
1 'polypeptide(L)'
;EYKFLIADRTTLTPILWEEGANRIWAGMPPEGERLIEASLQPRIPERHWRSAGTALPVFSLRSEQSFGVGEFLDLKLLVDWAVATQQRVIQLLPINDTTMTHTWEDSYPYNANSTFALHPQFIRLTEAGVEEDDAYRNLRNELNALPEVDYERVNSTKLRLLREAFARHGARTADRRDYRDFLEVNREWLLPYAAFCSLRDEYGTADFSRWGDYAHFERAKV
;
A
#
# COMPACT_ATOMS: atom_id res chain seq x y z
N GLU A 1 -7.61 -6.62 39.59
CA GLU A 1 -8.76 -6.31 38.71
C GLU A 1 -8.39 -5.18 37.76
N TYR A 2 -9.07 -5.05 36.63
CA TYR A 2 -8.84 -3.98 35.65
C TYR A 2 -10.12 -3.65 34.86
N LYS A 3 -10.12 -2.53 34.16
CA LYS A 3 -11.14 -2.15 33.16
C LYS A 3 -10.47 -1.45 31.99
N PHE A 4 -11.09 -1.57 30.82
CA PHE A 4 -10.73 -0.70 29.69
C PHE A 4 -11.38 0.68 29.85
N LEU A 5 -10.74 1.68 29.25
CA LEU A 5 -11.29 3.02 29.15
C LEU A 5 -10.83 3.67 27.84
N ILE A 6 -11.66 4.57 27.31
CA ILE A 6 -11.26 5.50 26.26
C ILE A 6 -10.69 6.72 26.98
N ALA A 7 -9.47 7.11 26.63
CA ALA A 7 -8.79 8.28 27.20
C ALA A 7 -8.48 9.30 26.11
N ASP A 8 -8.33 10.56 26.51
CA ASP A 8 -7.67 11.53 25.66
C ASP A 8 -6.22 11.08 25.40
N ARG A 9 -5.81 11.06 24.13
CA ARG A 9 -4.51 10.50 23.73
C ARG A 9 -3.32 11.26 24.30
N THR A 10 -3.49 12.55 24.60
CA THR A 10 -2.38 13.44 25.02
C THR A 10 -2.29 13.52 26.53
N THR A 11 -3.42 13.75 27.21
CA THR A 11 -3.49 13.95 28.65
C THR A 11 -3.73 12.65 29.42
N LEU A 12 -4.14 11.58 28.73
CA LEU A 12 -4.59 10.31 29.30
C LEU A 12 -5.78 10.45 30.27
N THR A 13 -6.50 11.57 30.17
CA THR A 13 -7.72 11.81 30.96
C THR A 13 -8.81 10.82 30.52
N PRO A 14 -9.44 10.07 31.44
CA PRO A 14 -10.53 9.16 31.10
C PRO A 14 -11.74 9.90 30.50
N ILE A 15 -12.19 9.48 29.33
CA ILE A 15 -13.39 9.97 28.63
C ILE A 15 -14.58 9.03 28.90
N LEU A 16 -14.35 7.72 28.82
CA LEU A 16 -15.39 6.72 28.98
C LEU A 16 -14.81 5.43 29.56
N TRP A 17 -15.38 4.96 30.66
CA TRP A 17 -15.01 3.68 31.26
C TRP A 17 -15.85 2.55 30.66
N GLU A 18 -15.25 1.37 30.58
CA GLU A 18 -15.96 0.14 30.25
C GLU A 18 -17.12 -0.12 31.22
N GLU A 19 -18.26 -0.57 30.68
CA GLU A 19 -19.46 -0.91 31.43
C GLU A 19 -19.33 -2.26 32.19
N GLY A 20 -20.23 -2.48 33.15
CA GLY A 20 -20.29 -3.71 33.93
C GLY A 20 -19.25 -3.79 35.06
N ALA A 21 -19.06 -4.99 35.63
CA ALA A 21 -18.09 -5.22 36.69
C ALA A 21 -16.64 -5.13 36.18
N ASN A 22 -15.68 -4.91 37.09
CA ASN A 22 -14.27 -4.99 36.76
C ASN A 22 -13.91 -6.38 36.22
N ARG A 23 -12.93 -6.42 35.31
CA ARG A 23 -12.34 -7.65 34.81
C ARG A 23 -11.34 -8.18 35.83
N ILE A 24 -11.23 -9.50 35.88
CA ILE A 24 -10.28 -10.19 36.75
C ILE A 24 -9.07 -10.56 35.90
N TRP A 25 -7.89 -10.19 36.37
CA TRP A 25 -6.64 -10.61 35.75
C TRP A 25 -6.32 -12.02 36.23
N ALA A 26 -6.20 -12.97 35.29
CA ALA A 26 -5.99 -14.40 35.60
C ALA A 26 -4.59 -14.73 36.15
N GLY A 27 -3.67 -13.76 36.17
CA GLY A 27 -2.30 -13.93 36.66
C GLY A 27 -1.26 -13.86 35.54
N MET A 28 0.01 -14.02 35.91
CA MET A 28 1.12 -14.08 34.96
C MET A 28 1.29 -15.51 34.43
N PRO A 29 1.61 -15.69 33.12
CA PRO A 29 2.00 -17.00 32.63
C PRO A 29 3.33 -17.44 33.30
N PRO A 30 3.64 -18.75 33.28
CA PRO A 30 4.94 -19.26 33.71
C PRO A 30 6.12 -18.58 33.01
N GLU A 31 7.31 -18.68 33.61
CA GLU A 31 8.53 -18.14 33.01
C GLU A 31 8.81 -18.79 31.65
N GLY A 32 9.09 -17.97 30.63
CA GLY A 32 9.27 -18.43 29.25
C GLY A 32 7.99 -18.53 28.41
N GLU A 33 6.80 -18.46 29.03
CA GLU A 33 5.53 -18.51 28.32
C GLU A 33 4.96 -17.11 28.03
N ARG A 34 3.96 -17.06 27.13
CA ARG A 34 3.20 -15.86 26.77
C ARG A 34 1.71 -16.21 26.78
N LEU A 35 0.94 -15.46 27.55
CA LEU A 35 -0.53 -15.51 27.52
C LEU A 35 -1.05 -14.43 26.57
N ILE A 36 -1.86 -14.83 25.59
CA ILE A 36 -2.51 -13.91 24.65
C ILE A 36 -4.02 -14.05 24.82
N GLU A 37 -4.69 -12.99 25.28
CA GLU A 37 -6.15 -12.94 25.37
C GLU A 37 -6.73 -12.24 24.14
N ALA A 38 -7.02 -13.03 23.09
CA ALA A 38 -7.45 -12.51 21.79
C ALA A 38 -8.96 -12.23 21.67
N SER A 39 -9.77 -12.64 22.64
CA SER A 39 -11.24 -12.50 22.63
C SER A 39 -11.73 -11.26 23.38
N LEU A 40 -10.83 -10.43 23.89
CA LEU A 40 -11.19 -9.22 24.64
C LEU A 40 -11.86 -8.18 23.73
N GLN A 41 -13.17 -8.03 23.91
CA GLN A 41 -13.91 -6.89 23.37
C GLN A 41 -14.26 -5.93 24.52
N PRO A 42 -13.82 -4.66 24.48
CA PRO A 42 -14.23 -3.65 25.44
C PRO A 42 -15.75 -3.47 25.41
N ARG A 43 -16.40 -3.54 26.59
CA ARG A 43 -17.83 -3.25 26.76
C ARG A 43 -18.06 -1.73 26.78
N ILE A 44 -17.87 -1.11 25.63
CA ILE A 44 -18.09 0.32 25.42
C ILE A 44 -19.45 0.48 24.70
N PRO A 45 -20.35 1.38 25.16
CA PRO A 45 -21.64 1.57 24.51
C PRO A 45 -21.48 1.90 23.03
N GLU A 46 -22.10 1.10 22.17
CA GLU A 46 -22.04 1.26 20.73
C GLU A 46 -22.69 2.60 20.33
N ARG A 47 -21.95 3.41 19.57
CA ARG A 47 -22.56 4.53 18.86
C ARG A 47 -23.18 3.99 17.58
N HIS A 48 -24.51 3.99 17.50
CA HIS A 48 -25.23 3.71 16.26
C HIS A 48 -25.03 4.85 15.24
N TRP A 49 -23.86 4.87 14.61
CA TRP A 49 -23.53 5.79 13.54
C TRP A 49 -24.07 5.24 12.22
N ARG A 50 -24.73 6.10 11.45
CA ARG A 50 -25.15 5.83 10.07
C ARG A 50 -24.42 6.78 9.15
N SER A 51 -23.84 6.25 8.09
CA SER A 51 -23.15 7.03 7.07
C SER A 51 -23.32 6.41 5.69
N ALA A 52 -23.07 7.22 4.67
CA ALA A 52 -22.90 6.76 3.30
C ALA A 52 -21.42 6.88 2.91
N GLY A 53 -21.00 6.05 1.97
CA GLY A 53 -19.65 6.02 1.44
C GLY A 53 -19.61 5.44 0.04
N THR A 54 -18.44 5.53 -0.59
CA THR A 54 -18.18 4.98 -1.93
C THR A 54 -17.14 3.88 -1.84
N ALA A 55 -17.42 2.76 -2.49
CA ALA A 55 -16.46 1.67 -2.68
C ALA A 55 -16.00 1.67 -4.14
N LEU A 56 -14.69 1.73 -4.39
CA LEU A 56 -14.15 1.78 -5.75
C LEU A 56 -12.72 1.23 -5.86
N PRO A 57 -12.31 0.76 -7.04
CA PRO A 57 -10.91 0.49 -7.34
C PRO A 57 -10.14 1.77 -7.69
N VAL A 58 -8.94 1.93 -7.14
CA VAL A 58 -8.09 3.11 -7.46
C VAL A 58 -7.83 3.23 -8.94
N PHE A 59 -7.61 2.11 -9.65
CA PHE A 59 -7.33 2.10 -11.08
C PHE A 59 -8.45 2.69 -11.94
N SER A 60 -9.70 2.74 -11.46
CA SER A 60 -10.82 3.32 -12.21
C SER A 60 -10.96 4.83 -12.08
N LEU A 61 -10.19 5.48 -11.20
CA LEU A 61 -10.20 6.94 -11.12
C LEU A 61 -9.60 7.53 -12.40
N ARG A 62 -10.12 8.70 -12.79
CA ARG A 62 -9.64 9.48 -13.93
C ARG A 62 -9.44 10.92 -13.47
N SER A 63 -8.25 11.47 -13.67
CA SER A 63 -7.99 12.90 -13.54
C SER A 63 -7.13 13.39 -14.71
N GLU A 64 -7.11 14.70 -14.92
CA GLU A 64 -6.29 15.33 -15.96
C GLU A 64 -4.79 15.02 -15.80
N GLN A 65 -4.36 14.79 -14.54
CA GLN A 65 -2.97 14.56 -14.20
C GLN A 65 -2.61 13.06 -14.18
N SER A 66 -3.59 12.15 -14.20
CA SER A 66 -3.36 10.69 -14.19
C SER A 66 -2.55 10.26 -15.42
N PHE A 67 -1.86 9.12 -15.36
CA PHE A 67 -1.12 8.55 -16.51
C PHE A 67 -1.76 7.25 -17.01
N GLY A 68 -2.94 7.35 -17.63
CA GLY A 68 -3.70 6.23 -18.19
C GLY A 68 -4.46 5.36 -17.18
N VAL A 69 -4.26 5.60 -15.88
CA VAL A 69 -4.85 4.85 -14.76
C VAL A 69 -5.00 5.77 -13.55
N GLY A 70 -5.99 5.52 -12.70
CA GLY A 70 -6.09 6.23 -11.43
C GLY A 70 -4.92 5.91 -10.49
N GLU A 71 -4.44 6.92 -9.76
CA GLU A 71 -3.22 6.89 -8.96
C GLU A 71 -3.48 7.37 -7.52
N PHE A 72 -2.51 7.19 -6.61
CA PHE A 72 -2.70 7.55 -5.20
C PHE A 72 -3.02 9.03 -4.96
N LEU A 73 -2.52 9.94 -5.79
CA LEU A 73 -2.87 11.35 -5.65
C LEU A 73 -4.30 11.66 -6.11
N ASP A 74 -4.90 10.86 -6.96
CA ASP A 74 -6.31 11.02 -7.36
C ASP A 74 -7.26 10.74 -6.19
N LEU A 75 -6.81 10.00 -5.17
CA LEU A 75 -7.57 9.81 -3.93
C LEU A 75 -7.83 11.12 -3.20
N LYS A 76 -6.97 12.14 -3.34
CA LYS A 76 -7.22 13.47 -2.75
C LYS A 76 -8.45 14.12 -3.40
N LEU A 77 -8.55 14.05 -4.73
CA LEU A 77 -9.71 14.54 -5.47
C LEU A 77 -10.99 13.76 -5.11
N LEU A 78 -10.87 12.44 -4.91
CA LEU A 78 -11.96 11.61 -4.43
C LEU A 78 -12.41 12.02 -3.01
N VAL A 79 -11.49 12.36 -2.11
CA VAL A 79 -11.81 12.87 -0.77
C VAL A 79 -12.56 14.20 -0.88
N ASP A 80 -12.09 15.13 -1.71
CA ASP A 80 -12.77 16.42 -1.92
C ASP A 80 -14.21 16.21 -2.44
N TRP A 81 -14.39 15.30 -3.39
CA TRP A 81 -15.70 14.91 -3.89
C TRP A 81 -16.57 14.23 -2.81
N ALA A 82 -16.00 13.34 -2.01
CA ALA A 82 -16.71 12.67 -0.92
C ALA A 82 -17.19 13.68 0.13
N VAL A 83 -16.37 14.69 0.45
CA VAL A 83 -16.76 15.80 1.34
C VAL A 83 -17.90 16.61 0.73
N ALA A 84 -17.78 16.99 -0.55
CA ALA A 84 -18.80 17.76 -1.27
C ALA A 84 -20.16 17.03 -1.36
N THR A 85 -20.13 15.70 -1.39
CA THR A 85 -21.32 14.84 -1.44
C THR A 85 -21.75 14.31 -0.06
N GLN A 86 -21.16 14.83 1.03
CA GLN A 86 -21.44 14.45 2.41
C GLN A 86 -21.20 12.97 2.75
N GLN A 87 -20.42 12.27 1.95
CA GLN A 87 -19.95 10.93 2.27
C GLN A 87 -18.93 10.98 3.41
N ARG A 88 -18.77 9.84 4.09
CA ARG A 88 -17.90 9.73 5.27
C ARG A 88 -16.92 8.57 5.20
N VAL A 89 -17.06 7.69 4.20
CA VAL A 89 -16.22 6.50 4.05
C VAL A 89 -15.85 6.35 2.58
N ILE A 90 -14.57 6.12 2.33
CA ILE A 90 -14.05 5.62 1.06
C ILE A 90 -13.51 4.23 1.33
N GLN A 91 -14.03 3.23 0.63
CA GLN A 91 -13.50 1.88 0.65
C GLN A 91 -12.79 1.62 -0.68
N LEU A 92 -11.54 1.16 -0.59
CA LEU A 92 -10.76 0.81 -1.78
C LEU A 92 -10.80 -0.70 -2.00
N LEU A 93 -10.82 -1.12 -3.26
CA LEU A 93 -10.37 -2.46 -3.62
C LEU A 93 -8.87 -2.62 -3.27
N PRO A 94 -8.34 -3.84 -3.20
CA PRO A 94 -6.92 -4.05 -2.91
C PRO A 94 -6.01 -3.23 -3.83
N ILE A 95 -4.95 -2.66 -3.26
CA ILE A 95 -3.98 -1.77 -3.92
C ILE A 95 -2.56 -2.34 -3.89
N ASN A 96 -2.45 -3.61 -3.56
CA ASN A 96 -1.19 -4.33 -3.40
C ASN A 96 -0.59 -4.69 -4.76
N ASP A 97 0.73 -4.86 -4.80
CA ASP A 97 1.41 -5.29 -6.03
C ASP A 97 0.97 -6.70 -6.44
N THR A 98 0.62 -6.84 -7.71
CA THR A 98 0.14 -8.06 -8.36
C THR A 98 1.03 -8.46 -9.54
N THR A 99 2.14 -7.76 -9.75
CA THR A 99 3.04 -7.98 -10.89
C THR A 99 3.74 -9.35 -10.80
N MET A 100 3.42 -10.25 -11.73
CA MET A 100 4.03 -11.58 -11.89
C MET A 100 4.60 -11.78 -13.29
N THR A 101 3.86 -11.35 -14.30
CA THR A 101 4.10 -11.67 -15.71
C THR A 101 4.35 -10.44 -16.57
N HIS A 102 4.07 -9.24 -16.03
CA HIS A 102 4.03 -7.96 -16.76
C HIS A 102 2.98 -7.92 -17.87
N THR A 103 1.96 -8.78 -17.79
CA THR A 103 0.82 -8.81 -18.73
C THR A 103 -0.44 -8.28 -18.07
N TRP A 104 -1.50 -8.11 -18.87
CA TRP A 104 -2.82 -7.72 -18.37
C TRP A 104 -3.39 -8.69 -17.30
N GLU A 105 -2.94 -9.95 -17.24
CA GLU A 105 -3.38 -10.92 -16.22
C GLU A 105 -3.04 -10.46 -14.80
N ASP A 106 -1.99 -9.66 -14.65
CA ASP A 106 -1.57 -9.07 -13.38
C ASP A 106 -2.57 -7.98 -12.89
N SER A 107 -3.54 -7.56 -13.71
CA SER A 107 -4.52 -6.53 -13.33
C SER A 107 -5.54 -6.98 -12.28
N TYR A 108 -5.63 -8.28 -11.98
CA TYR A 108 -6.59 -8.81 -11.01
C TYR A 108 -6.15 -8.49 -9.56
N PRO A 109 -6.87 -7.59 -8.84
CA PRO A 109 -6.37 -7.01 -7.58
C PRO A 109 -6.28 -8.00 -6.41
N TYR A 110 -6.84 -9.20 -6.54
CA TYR A 110 -6.83 -10.22 -5.49
C TYR A 110 -5.69 -11.24 -5.65
N ASN A 111 -4.84 -11.11 -6.67
CA ASN A 111 -3.69 -11.99 -6.89
C ASN A 111 -2.36 -11.29 -6.55
N ALA A 112 -2.27 -10.74 -5.34
CA ALA A 112 -1.11 -9.96 -4.91
C ALA A 112 0.13 -10.84 -4.67
N ASN A 113 1.32 -10.39 -5.09
CA ASN A 113 2.61 -11.00 -4.69
C ASN A 113 2.97 -10.67 -3.23
N SER A 114 2.38 -9.61 -2.67
CA SER A 114 2.72 -9.11 -1.34
C SER A 114 1.52 -8.46 -0.68
N THR A 115 1.23 -8.85 0.56
CA THR A 115 0.23 -8.17 1.40
C THR A 115 0.73 -6.84 1.96
N PHE A 116 2.01 -6.51 1.80
CA PHE A 116 2.64 -5.29 2.30
C PHE A 116 2.91 -4.27 1.19
N ALA A 117 3.40 -4.72 0.05
CA ALA A 117 3.85 -3.83 -1.02
C ALA A 117 2.66 -3.23 -1.77
N LEU A 118 2.72 -1.92 -2.02
CA LEU A 118 1.76 -1.20 -2.84
C LEU A 118 2.13 -1.32 -4.33
N HIS A 119 1.13 -1.42 -5.20
CA HIS A 119 1.36 -1.58 -6.64
C HIS A 119 2.03 -0.32 -7.24
N PRO A 120 3.19 -0.44 -7.93
CA PRO A 120 3.89 0.71 -8.52
C PRO A 120 3.07 1.50 -9.56
N GLN A 121 2.12 0.83 -10.23
CA GLN A 121 1.11 1.46 -11.10
C GLN A 121 0.43 2.70 -10.50
N PHE A 122 0.27 2.78 -9.18
CA PHE A 122 -0.43 3.90 -8.54
C PHE A 122 0.46 5.10 -8.21
N ILE A 123 1.77 5.05 -8.53
CA ILE A 123 2.71 6.16 -8.31
C ILE A 123 2.41 7.31 -9.26
N ARG A 124 2.31 8.55 -8.76
CA ARG A 124 2.36 9.75 -9.62
C ARG A 124 3.78 9.94 -10.12
N LEU A 125 4.00 9.85 -11.44
CA LEU A 125 5.34 9.94 -12.02
C LEU A 125 6.04 11.28 -11.73
N THR A 126 5.31 12.40 -11.80
CA THR A 126 5.86 13.75 -11.55
C THR A 126 6.40 13.89 -10.13
N GLU A 127 5.72 13.31 -9.13
CA GLU A 127 6.20 13.31 -7.74
C GLU A 127 7.38 12.37 -7.51
N ALA A 128 7.63 11.44 -8.43
CA ALA A 128 8.76 10.51 -8.39
C ALA A 128 10.00 11.05 -9.12
N GLY A 129 9.98 12.32 -9.57
CA GLY A 129 11.11 12.93 -10.28
C GLY A 129 11.16 12.63 -11.78
N VAL A 130 10.04 12.18 -12.36
CA VAL A 130 9.89 12.11 -13.81
C VAL A 130 9.58 13.51 -14.34
N GLU A 131 10.32 13.94 -15.36
CA GLU A 131 10.10 15.23 -16.00
C GLU A 131 8.91 15.15 -16.94
N GLU A 132 8.07 16.17 -16.91
CA GLU A 132 6.91 16.30 -17.77
C GLU A 132 7.32 17.05 -19.05
N ASP A 133 7.93 16.35 -20.00
CA ASP A 133 8.23 16.89 -21.33
C ASP A 133 7.05 16.73 -22.31
N ASP A 134 7.21 17.14 -23.56
CA ASP A 134 6.14 17.03 -24.57
C ASP A 134 5.80 15.58 -24.87
N ALA A 135 6.79 14.67 -24.88
CA ALA A 135 6.56 13.25 -25.13
C ALA A 135 5.71 12.62 -24.01
N TYR A 136 6.02 12.94 -22.75
CA TYR A 136 5.23 12.55 -21.59
C TYR A 136 3.80 13.08 -21.71
N ARG A 137 3.61 14.38 -21.98
CA ARG A 137 2.27 14.99 -22.05
C ARG A 137 1.42 14.38 -23.14
N ASN A 138 2.00 14.18 -24.32
CA ASN A 138 1.29 13.57 -25.45
C ASN A 138 0.85 12.15 -25.11
N LEU A 139 1.74 11.33 -24.54
CA LEU A 139 1.43 9.96 -24.16
C LEU A 139 0.42 9.89 -23.00
N ARG A 140 0.54 10.78 -22.00
CA ARG A 140 -0.45 10.90 -20.92
C ARG A 140 -1.83 11.18 -21.49
N ASN A 141 -1.95 12.17 -22.37
CA ASN A 141 -3.22 12.57 -22.96
C ASN A 141 -3.81 11.44 -23.81
N GLU A 142 -2.96 10.72 -24.58
CA GLU A 142 -3.37 9.55 -25.34
C GLU A 142 -3.92 8.44 -24.44
N LEU A 143 -3.17 8.03 -23.41
CA LEU A 143 -3.58 6.95 -22.50
C LEU A 143 -4.81 7.33 -21.67
N ASN A 144 -4.93 8.59 -21.25
CA ASN A 144 -6.11 9.08 -20.53
C ASN A 144 -7.37 9.12 -21.39
N ALA A 145 -7.23 9.23 -22.71
CA ALA A 145 -8.36 9.24 -23.64
C ALA A 145 -8.90 7.84 -23.95
N LEU A 146 -8.20 6.77 -23.55
CA LEU A 146 -8.66 5.40 -23.78
C LEU A 146 -9.90 5.07 -22.93
N PRO A 147 -10.89 4.34 -23.49
CA PRO A 147 -12.09 3.96 -22.76
C PRO A 147 -11.79 3.00 -21.60
N GLU A 148 -10.75 2.18 -21.76
CA GLU A 148 -10.30 1.19 -20.78
C GLU A 148 -8.83 1.43 -20.44
N VAL A 149 -8.38 0.94 -19.29
CA VAL A 149 -6.98 1.03 -18.88
C VAL A 149 -6.15 0.07 -19.75
N ASP A 150 -5.19 0.61 -20.50
CA ASP A 150 -4.17 -0.18 -21.17
C ASP A 150 -3.06 -0.54 -20.17
N TYR A 151 -3.29 -1.60 -19.37
CA TYR A 151 -2.43 -1.98 -18.25
C TYR A 151 -0.97 -2.20 -18.65
N GLU A 152 -0.74 -2.88 -19.77
CA GLU A 152 0.62 -3.22 -20.22
C GLU A 152 1.38 -1.96 -20.66
N ARG A 153 0.77 -1.09 -21.48
CA ARG A 153 1.41 0.17 -21.89
C ARG A 153 1.63 1.10 -20.71
N VAL A 154 0.65 1.22 -19.81
CA VAL A 154 0.77 2.04 -18.60
C VAL A 154 1.90 1.51 -17.72
N ASN A 155 1.87 0.24 -17.32
CA ASN A 155 2.84 -0.32 -16.38
C ASN A 155 4.26 -0.33 -16.94
N SER A 156 4.45 -0.77 -18.19
CA SER A 156 5.76 -0.78 -18.84
C SER A 156 6.34 0.63 -19.00
N THR A 157 5.52 1.60 -19.41
CA THR A 157 5.94 3.00 -19.55
C THR A 157 6.30 3.61 -18.21
N LYS A 158 5.45 3.43 -17.19
CA LYS A 158 5.69 3.95 -15.84
C LYS A 158 6.97 3.35 -15.26
N LEU A 159 7.18 2.03 -15.40
CA LEU A 159 8.40 1.38 -14.93
C LEU A 159 9.65 1.95 -15.63
N ARG A 160 9.60 2.13 -16.95
CA ARG A 160 10.70 2.75 -17.71
C ARG A 160 11.03 4.15 -17.20
N LEU A 161 10.03 5.02 -17.09
CA LEU A 161 10.20 6.41 -16.63
C LEU A 161 10.69 6.48 -15.17
N LEU A 162 10.20 5.60 -14.31
CA LEU A 162 10.66 5.50 -12.92
C LEU A 162 12.12 5.04 -12.83
N ARG A 163 12.56 4.10 -13.67
CA ARG A 163 13.98 3.69 -13.76
C ARG A 163 14.86 4.83 -14.23
N GLU A 164 14.42 5.62 -15.22
CA GLU A 164 15.13 6.82 -15.69
C GLU A 164 15.25 7.88 -14.58
N ALA A 165 14.16 8.15 -13.85
CA ALA A 165 14.18 9.05 -12.69
C ALA A 165 15.09 8.52 -11.57
N PHE A 166 15.06 7.22 -11.29
CA PHE A 166 15.95 6.59 -10.32
C PHE A 166 17.42 6.69 -10.73
N ALA A 167 17.75 6.54 -12.01
CA ALA A 167 19.13 6.72 -12.48
C ALA A 167 19.66 8.15 -12.23
N ARG A 168 18.79 9.16 -12.31
CA ARG A 168 19.16 10.57 -12.08
C ARG A 168 19.19 10.96 -10.60
N HIS A 169 18.26 10.43 -9.81
CA HIS A 169 18.00 10.92 -8.45
C HIS A 169 18.23 9.87 -7.35
N GLY A 170 18.43 8.61 -7.71
CA GLY A 170 18.47 7.46 -6.79
C GLY A 170 19.57 7.57 -5.75
N ALA A 171 20.80 7.96 -6.14
CA ALA A 171 21.91 8.14 -5.20
C ALA A 171 21.58 9.23 -4.16
N ARG A 172 21.07 10.38 -4.61
CA ARG A 172 20.63 11.46 -3.71
C ARG A 172 19.50 11.01 -2.80
N THR A 173 18.55 10.21 -3.29
CA THR A 173 17.46 9.67 -2.49
C THR A 173 17.97 8.69 -1.44
N ALA A 174 18.90 7.80 -1.80
CA ALA A 174 19.54 6.86 -0.88
C ALA A 174 20.30 7.55 0.26
N ASP A 175 20.84 8.75 -0.01
CA ASP A 175 21.54 9.56 0.98
C ASP A 175 20.61 10.34 1.93
N ARG A 176 19.31 10.38 1.69
CA ARG A 176 18.38 11.04 2.61
C ARG A 176 18.14 10.21 3.87
N ARG A 177 18.08 10.89 5.01
CA ARG A 177 17.82 10.27 6.32
C ARG A 177 16.48 9.55 6.36
N ASP A 178 15.42 10.20 5.88
CA ASP A 178 14.06 9.64 5.89
C ASP A 178 13.93 8.38 5.03
N TYR A 179 14.63 8.32 3.90
CA TYR A 179 14.67 7.12 3.06
C TYR A 179 15.41 5.96 3.75
N ARG A 180 16.57 6.22 4.37
CA ARG A 180 17.28 5.18 5.14
C ARG A 180 16.47 4.68 6.33
N ASP A 181 15.81 5.57 7.05
CA ASP A 181 14.92 5.21 8.16
C ASP A 181 13.76 4.33 7.64
N PHE A 182 13.17 4.67 6.49
CA PHE A 182 12.15 3.84 5.86
C PHE A 182 12.68 2.44 5.50
N LEU A 183 13.88 2.33 4.92
CA LEU A 183 14.48 1.04 4.58
C LEU A 183 14.72 0.19 5.83
N GLU A 184 15.25 0.78 6.90
CA GLU A 184 15.55 0.04 8.14
C GLU A 184 14.27 -0.46 8.81
N VAL A 185 13.25 0.40 8.96
CA VAL A 185 11.96 0.05 9.58
C VAL A 185 11.24 -1.07 8.81
N ASN A 186 11.44 -1.15 7.50
CA ASN A 186 10.73 -2.09 6.62
C ASN A 186 11.59 -3.26 6.15
N ARG A 187 12.85 -3.35 6.60
CA ARG A 187 13.87 -4.25 6.06
C ARG A 187 13.42 -5.71 5.97
N GLU A 188 12.66 -6.16 6.97
CA GLU A 188 12.23 -7.57 7.08
C GLU A 188 11.32 -8.03 5.94
N TRP A 189 10.43 -7.16 5.44
CA TRP A 189 9.53 -7.51 4.33
C TRP A 189 10.00 -6.89 3.01
N LEU A 190 10.63 -5.72 3.05
CA LEU A 190 11.01 -4.97 1.85
C LEU A 190 12.16 -5.62 1.09
N LEU A 191 13.16 -6.16 1.80
CA LEU A 191 14.30 -6.82 1.15
C LEU A 191 13.88 -8.11 0.41
N PRO A 192 13.13 -9.06 1.01
CA PRO A 192 12.61 -10.20 0.27
C PRO A 192 11.71 -9.82 -0.91
N TYR A 193 10.88 -8.79 -0.75
CA TYR A 193 10.02 -8.29 -1.84
C TYR A 193 10.86 -7.72 -3.00
N ALA A 194 11.86 -6.88 -2.71
CA ALA A 194 12.76 -6.34 -3.73
C ALA A 194 13.53 -7.46 -4.45
N ALA A 195 14.02 -8.46 -3.71
CA ALA A 195 14.68 -9.64 -4.27
C ALA A 195 13.75 -10.43 -5.19
N PHE A 196 12.51 -10.67 -4.76
CA PHE A 196 11.48 -11.29 -5.59
C PHE A 196 11.28 -10.53 -6.91
N CYS A 197 11.11 -9.20 -6.85
CA CYS A 197 10.92 -8.40 -8.05
C CYS A 197 12.13 -8.48 -9.00
N SER A 198 13.34 -8.37 -8.46
CA SER A 198 14.58 -8.47 -9.23
C SER A 198 14.74 -9.83 -9.90
N LEU A 199 14.55 -10.92 -9.15
CA LEU A 199 14.69 -12.29 -9.64
C LEU A 199 13.57 -12.66 -10.62
N ARG A 200 12.33 -12.23 -10.36
CA ARG A 200 11.20 -12.41 -11.30
C ARG A 200 11.55 -11.80 -12.66
N ASP A 201 12.06 -10.57 -12.66
CA ASP A 201 12.42 -9.86 -13.89
C ASP A 201 13.65 -10.49 -14.57
N GLU A 202 14.66 -10.93 -13.80
CA GLU A 202 15.88 -11.55 -14.31
C GLU A 202 15.63 -12.93 -14.95
N TYR A 203 14.82 -13.77 -14.30
CA TYR A 203 14.49 -15.11 -14.79
C TYR A 203 13.25 -15.14 -15.70
N GLY A 204 12.54 -14.01 -15.85
CA GLY A 204 11.34 -13.88 -16.67
C GLY A 204 10.15 -14.73 -16.17
N THR A 205 10.12 -15.08 -14.88
CA THR A 205 9.05 -15.88 -14.29
C THR A 205 8.93 -15.65 -12.79
N ALA A 206 7.69 -15.62 -12.26
CA ALA A 206 7.41 -15.58 -10.84
C ALA A 206 7.47 -16.96 -10.15
N ASP A 207 7.74 -18.04 -10.88
CA ASP A 207 7.91 -19.38 -10.32
C ASP A 207 9.33 -19.55 -9.76
N PHE A 208 9.45 -19.48 -8.43
CA PHE A 208 10.74 -19.54 -7.72
C PHE A 208 11.48 -20.85 -7.91
N SER A 209 10.76 -21.95 -8.19
CA SER A 209 11.40 -23.25 -8.43
C SER A 209 12.33 -23.23 -9.65
N ARG A 210 12.18 -22.23 -10.53
CA ARG A 210 12.94 -22.06 -11.76
C ARG A 210 14.13 -21.09 -11.62
N TRP A 211 14.39 -20.57 -10.42
CA TRP A 211 15.45 -19.58 -10.16
C TRP A 211 16.80 -20.20 -9.76
N GLY A 212 16.98 -21.51 -9.91
CA GLY A 212 18.23 -22.20 -9.60
C GLY A 212 18.63 -22.04 -8.13
N ASP A 213 19.83 -21.52 -7.88
CA ASP A 213 20.38 -21.32 -6.52
C ASP A 213 19.58 -20.32 -5.66
N TYR A 214 18.68 -19.57 -6.27
CA TYR A 214 17.78 -18.61 -5.63
C TYR A 214 16.35 -19.15 -5.42
N ALA A 215 16.10 -20.43 -5.70
CA ALA A 215 14.77 -21.03 -5.50
C ALA A 215 14.29 -21.01 -4.03
N HIS A 216 15.22 -20.90 -3.09
CA HIS A 216 14.96 -20.65 -1.68
C HIS A 216 15.56 -19.31 -1.28
N PHE A 217 14.75 -18.48 -0.61
CA PHE A 217 15.22 -17.19 -0.12
C PHE A 217 16.23 -17.38 1.00
N GLU A 218 17.45 -16.90 0.77
CA GLU A 218 18.51 -16.83 1.76
C GLU A 218 19.01 -15.39 1.85
N ARG A 219 18.87 -14.77 3.03
CA ARG A 219 19.27 -13.37 3.23
C ARG A 219 20.73 -13.09 2.90
N ALA A 220 21.62 -14.08 3.01
CA ALA A 220 23.04 -13.90 2.68
C ALA A 220 23.33 -13.83 1.17
N LYS A 221 22.40 -14.27 0.33
CA LYS A 221 22.53 -14.26 -1.14
C LYS A 221 21.95 -13.00 -1.80
N VAL A 222 21.32 -12.12 -1.01
CA VAL A 222 20.54 -10.94 -1.44
C VAL A 222 21.12 -9.67 -0.82
#